data_AF-A0A832HVB3-F1
#
_entry.id   AF-A0A832HVB3-F1
#
_cell.length_a   1.000
_cell.length_b   1.000
_cell.length_c   1.000
_cell.angle_alpha   90.00
_cell.angle_beta   90.00
_cell.angle_gamma   90.00
#
_symmetry.space_group_name_H-M   'P 1'
#
loop_
_entity.id
_entity.type
_entity.pdbx_description
1 polymer ?
#
loop_
_entity_poly.entity_id
_entity_poly.type
_entity_poly.pdbx_seq_one_letter_code
_entity_poly.pdbx_strand_id
1 'polypeptide(L)'
;MMQPQQKPRQIKGWMVAVAVLIVVAGFVYWQVASVPPKPWYAKWRVYSYLKRQAGVGKFDVPFQFPSREEMNRAPSAKSEAKPMTRGPLTKKEFDALKLEYTRIKIEQMRMERTLSEIRQQLAGTNAPAATDTNQSGESSTNAPPKPKTPAELEKELADLQRQIAEKESQLKDITNDLWAFQKAWEAEERAIAASESNRLANAVSTFLDSQRQQMDEARTYATMYRVIGQELWVADRLLKAANPQIRRAGLGIARRAINDAYNYAQNFWLAARMVEAFYWPHIDAADDSGSGRNPLSVVNIYNEAANFFREADEPKNVVVNYSLMLKQAKTPQRRDYALVQLSFAHERAGDYPAALKTLKQVKATNDFAWAMRRLPMLEQRANR
;
A
#
# COMPACT_ATOMS: atom_id res chain seq x y z
N MET A 1 -83.82 1.32 29.26
CA MET A 1 -82.44 1.17 29.79
C MET A 1 -81.49 1.83 28.80
N MET A 2 -81.01 3.04 29.09
CA MET A 2 -80.00 3.72 28.27
C MET A 2 -78.62 3.42 28.86
N GLN A 3 -77.73 2.79 28.08
CA GLN A 3 -76.34 2.62 28.47
C GLN A 3 -75.65 4.00 28.50
N PRO A 4 -74.95 4.37 29.59
CA PRO A 4 -74.25 5.63 29.65
C PRO A 4 -73.11 5.64 28.62
N GLN A 5 -73.17 6.55 27.65
CA GLN A 5 -72.06 6.85 26.76
C GLN A 5 -70.87 7.35 27.61
N GLN A 6 -69.87 6.50 27.78
CA GLN A 6 -68.60 6.92 28.37
C GLN A 6 -67.94 7.94 27.44
N LYS A 7 -67.88 9.20 27.88
CA LYS A 7 -67.10 10.23 27.21
C LYS A 7 -65.65 9.73 27.09
N PRO A 8 -65.06 9.70 25.88
CA PRO A 8 -63.67 9.28 25.72
C PRO A 8 -62.80 10.19 26.58
N ARG A 9 -62.07 9.58 27.52
CA ARG A 9 -61.09 10.30 28.35
C ARG A 9 -60.08 10.93 27.39
N GLN A 10 -60.17 12.24 27.18
CA GLN A 10 -59.16 12.97 26.44
C GLN A 10 -57.83 12.79 27.17
N ILE A 11 -56.96 11.99 26.58
CA ILE A 11 -55.57 11.88 27.01
C ILE A 11 -54.99 13.27 26.82
N LYS A 12 -54.69 13.95 27.94
CA LYS A 12 -54.15 15.31 27.91
C LYS A 12 -52.85 15.29 27.09
N GLY A 13 -52.74 16.15 26.08
CA GLY A 13 -51.62 16.14 25.12
C GLY A 13 -50.22 16.18 25.74
N TRP A 14 -50.07 16.71 26.96
CA TRP A 14 -48.80 16.70 27.70
C TRP A 14 -48.32 15.28 28.06
N MET A 15 -49.23 14.32 28.31
CA MET A 15 -48.84 12.92 28.58
C MET A 15 -48.23 12.25 27.35
N VAL A 16 -48.73 12.58 26.16
CA VAL A 16 -48.15 12.10 24.89
C VAL A 16 -46.76 12.71 24.69
N ALA A 17 -46.59 14.02 24.93
CA ALA A 17 -45.29 14.68 24.82
C ALA A 17 -44.24 14.09 25.79
N VAL A 18 -44.61 13.82 27.04
CA VAL A 18 -43.71 13.18 28.02
C VAL A 18 -43.35 11.76 27.60
N ALA A 19 -44.32 10.96 27.13
CA ALA A 19 -44.05 9.62 26.65
C ALA A 19 -43.10 9.62 25.44
N VAL A 20 -43.28 10.52 24.48
CA VAL A 20 -42.36 10.69 23.34
C VAL A 20 -40.96 11.07 23.82
N LEU A 21 -40.82 11.99 24.78
CA LEU A 21 -39.53 12.37 25.33
C LEU A 21 -38.82 11.19 26.02
N ILE A 22 -39.54 10.36 26.78
CA ILE A 22 -38.97 9.17 27.42
C ILE A 22 -38.50 8.16 26.37
N VAL A 23 -39.30 7.92 25.32
CA VAL A 23 -38.92 7.00 24.23
C VAL A 23 -37.69 7.52 23.48
N VAL A 24 -37.63 8.81 23.17
CA VAL A 24 -36.47 9.44 22.52
C VAL A 24 -35.24 9.37 23.42
N ALA A 25 -35.37 9.68 24.71
CA ALA A 25 -34.27 9.59 25.67
C ALA A 25 -33.78 8.14 25.83
N GLY A 26 -34.68 7.17 25.92
CA GLY A 26 -34.36 5.75 25.98
C GLY A 26 -33.65 5.25 24.71
N PHE A 27 -34.11 5.69 23.53
CA PHE A 27 -33.46 5.37 22.27
C PHE A 27 -32.06 5.99 22.16
N VAL A 28 -31.90 7.25 22.54
CA VAL A 28 -30.59 7.93 22.58
C VAL A 28 -29.66 7.22 23.57
N TYR A 29 -30.13 6.91 24.78
CA TYR A 29 -29.35 6.16 25.76
C TYR A 29 -28.91 4.80 25.22
N TRP A 30 -29.80 4.05 24.57
CA TRP A 30 -29.46 2.76 23.96
C TRP A 30 -28.39 2.88 22.86
N GLN A 31 -28.47 3.90 22.00
CA GLN A 31 -27.46 4.16 20.97
C GLN A 31 -26.09 4.52 21.56
N VAL A 32 -26.08 5.22 22.70
CA VAL A 32 -24.85 5.60 23.43
C VAL A 32 -24.28 4.41 24.20
N ALA A 33 -25.13 3.55 24.75
CA ALA A 33 -24.75 2.40 25.55
C ALA A 33 -24.39 1.14 24.72
N SER A 34 -24.69 1.13 23.42
CA SER A 34 -24.32 0.01 22.55
C SER A 34 -22.80 -0.12 22.43
N VAL A 35 -22.29 -1.35 22.53
CA VAL A 35 -20.88 -1.67 22.36
C VAL A 35 -20.75 -2.68 21.21
N PRO A 36 -20.08 -2.33 20.09
CA PRO A 36 -19.44 -1.05 19.81
C PRO A 36 -20.44 0.11 19.62
N PRO A 37 -20.04 1.37 19.86
CA PRO A 37 -20.90 2.53 19.63
C PRO A 37 -21.20 2.67 18.14
N LYS A 38 -22.33 3.31 17.84
CA LYS A 38 -22.74 3.53 16.45
C LYS A 38 -21.76 4.49 15.77
N PRO A 39 -21.36 4.23 14.50
CA PRO A 39 -20.28 4.97 13.84
C PRO A 39 -20.50 6.49 13.82
N TRP A 40 -21.73 6.94 13.57
CA TRP A 40 -22.07 8.37 13.53
C TRP A 40 -21.85 9.06 14.89
N TYR A 41 -22.17 8.37 15.99
CA TYR A 41 -22.02 8.92 17.34
C TYR A 41 -20.56 8.98 17.75
N ALA A 42 -19.79 7.93 17.44
CA ALA A 42 -18.34 7.92 17.64
C ALA A 42 -17.66 9.06 16.86
N LYS A 43 -18.02 9.24 15.57
CA LYS A 43 -17.54 10.37 14.75
C LYS A 43 -17.92 11.72 15.34
N TRP A 44 -19.17 11.88 15.79
CA TRP A 44 -19.62 13.12 16.44
C TRP A 44 -18.81 13.45 17.69
N ARG A 45 -18.52 12.46 18.56
CA ARG A 45 -17.68 12.66 19.76
C ARG A 45 -16.27 13.13 19.40
N VAL A 46 -15.64 12.46 18.42
CA VAL A 46 -14.30 12.80 17.95
C VAL A 46 -14.27 14.23 17.39
N TYR A 47 -15.16 14.57 16.45
CA TYR A 47 -15.17 15.90 15.85
C TYR A 47 -15.55 17.00 16.86
N SER A 48 -16.48 16.73 17.78
CA SER A 48 -16.86 17.70 18.81
C SER A 48 -15.70 17.99 19.76
N TYR A 49 -14.95 16.95 20.14
CA TYR A 49 -13.72 17.10 20.93
C TYR A 49 -12.68 17.92 20.17
N LEU A 50 -12.36 17.53 18.93
CA LEU A 50 -11.36 18.22 18.11
C LEU A 50 -11.72 19.70 17.89
N LYS A 51 -12.98 20.02 17.58
CA LYS A 51 -13.42 21.42 17.38
C LYS A 51 -13.20 22.27 18.62
N ARG A 52 -13.52 21.71 19.80
CA ARG A 52 -13.32 22.39 21.08
C ARG A 52 -11.84 22.64 21.36
N GLN A 53 -10.99 21.64 21.14
CA GLN A 53 -9.56 21.75 21.44
C GLN A 53 -8.77 22.58 20.41
N ALA A 54 -9.15 22.52 19.14
CA ALA A 54 -8.49 23.26 18.07
C ALA A 54 -9.00 24.71 17.92
N GLY A 55 -10.10 25.06 18.57
CA GLY A 55 -10.73 26.39 18.47
C GLY A 55 -11.23 26.71 17.06
N VAL A 56 -11.65 25.71 16.28
CA VAL A 56 -12.10 25.89 14.88
C VAL A 56 -13.52 25.37 14.66
N GLY A 57 -14.26 26.04 13.78
CA GLY A 57 -15.63 25.62 13.41
C GLY A 57 -15.67 24.43 12.44
N LYS A 58 -14.67 24.31 11.55
CA LYS A 58 -14.57 23.30 10.48
C LYS A 58 -13.11 22.89 10.24
N PHE A 59 -12.93 21.68 9.70
CA PHE A 59 -11.64 21.09 9.33
C PHE A 59 -11.47 20.92 7.83
N ASP A 60 -12.18 21.73 7.03
CA ASP A 60 -12.11 21.65 5.58
C ASP A 60 -10.68 22.00 5.12
N VAL A 61 -10.13 21.21 4.19
CA VAL A 61 -8.78 21.38 3.65
C VAL A 61 -8.81 21.12 2.14
N PRO A 62 -8.03 21.86 1.32
CA PRO A 62 -7.91 21.55 -0.10
C PRO A 62 -7.33 20.14 -0.27
N PHE A 63 -8.13 19.23 -0.80
CA PHE A 63 -7.72 17.88 -1.17
C PHE A 63 -8.32 17.55 -2.53
N GLN A 64 -7.51 17.00 -3.44
CA GLN A 64 -7.96 16.59 -4.76
C GLN A 64 -8.72 15.27 -4.65
N PHE A 65 -10.00 15.34 -4.27
CA PHE A 65 -10.84 14.15 -4.19
C PHE A 65 -11.02 13.51 -5.57
N PRO A 66 -11.10 12.17 -5.64
CA PRO A 66 -11.58 11.45 -6.81
C PRO A 66 -12.95 12.01 -7.27
N SER A 67 -13.23 11.91 -8.56
CA SER A 67 -14.53 12.33 -9.09
C SER A 67 -15.68 11.53 -8.46
N ARG A 68 -16.91 12.06 -8.48
CA ARG A 68 -18.07 11.33 -7.95
C ARG A 68 -18.27 9.98 -8.65
N GLU A 69 -17.95 9.91 -9.93
CA GLU A 69 -17.99 8.68 -10.72
C GLU A 69 -16.96 7.68 -10.21
N GLU A 70 -15.70 8.09 -10.03
CA GLU A 70 -14.64 7.26 -9.45
C GLU A 70 -14.98 6.75 -8.05
N MET A 71 -15.54 7.63 -7.20
CA MET A 71 -15.98 7.29 -5.84
C MET A 71 -17.07 6.21 -5.86
N ASN A 72 -17.95 6.21 -6.86
CA ASN A 72 -19.09 5.28 -6.97
C ASN A 72 -18.78 4.04 -7.80
N ARG A 73 -17.67 4.03 -8.55
CA ARG A 73 -17.29 2.90 -9.42
C ARG A 73 -16.92 1.68 -8.57
N ALA A 74 -17.60 0.57 -8.77
CA ALA A 74 -17.13 -0.73 -8.30
C ALA A 74 -15.76 -1.02 -8.95
N PRO A 75 -14.84 -1.76 -8.27
CA PRO A 75 -13.49 -1.96 -8.78
C PRO A 75 -13.57 -2.56 -10.19
N SER A 76 -13.15 -1.80 -11.21
CA SER A 76 -12.99 -2.39 -12.54
C SER A 76 -11.88 -3.42 -12.43
N ALA A 77 -12.13 -4.63 -12.92
CA ALA A 77 -11.08 -5.62 -13.09
C ALA A 77 -9.86 -4.95 -13.73
N LYS A 78 -8.68 -5.18 -13.14
CA LYS A 78 -7.38 -4.62 -13.54
C LYS A 78 -7.34 -4.37 -15.05
N SER A 79 -7.00 -3.16 -15.49
CA SER A 79 -6.87 -2.87 -16.91
C SER A 79 -5.90 -3.89 -17.54
N GLU A 80 -6.43 -4.72 -18.44
CA GLU A 80 -5.71 -5.75 -19.17
C GLU A 80 -4.79 -5.14 -20.25
N ALA A 81 -3.98 -4.15 -19.90
CA ALA A 81 -2.86 -3.79 -20.77
C ALA A 81 -1.90 -4.98 -20.72
N LYS A 82 -2.00 -5.89 -21.71
CA LYS A 82 -1.06 -7.00 -21.83
C LYS A 82 0.31 -6.39 -22.11
N PRO A 83 1.30 -6.60 -21.24
CA PRO A 83 2.63 -6.07 -21.47
C PRO A 83 3.16 -6.60 -22.81
N MET A 84 3.85 -5.75 -23.55
CA MET A 84 4.50 -6.16 -24.78
C MET A 84 5.58 -7.19 -24.43
N THR A 85 5.39 -8.44 -24.86
CA THR A 85 6.32 -9.54 -24.53
C THR A 85 7.34 -9.80 -25.63
N ARG A 86 7.07 -9.38 -26.88
CA ARG A 86 7.91 -9.66 -28.06
C ARG A 86 8.01 -8.46 -29.00
N GLY A 87 9.18 -8.29 -29.61
CA GLY A 87 9.46 -7.24 -30.59
C GLY A 87 8.66 -7.42 -31.88
N PRO A 88 8.21 -6.34 -32.53
CA PRO A 88 7.31 -6.41 -33.68
C PRO A 88 7.98 -6.96 -34.95
N LEU A 89 9.29 -6.71 -35.14
CA LEU A 89 10.02 -7.15 -36.33
C LEU A 89 10.65 -8.53 -36.13
N THR A 90 11.41 -8.68 -35.03
CA THR A 90 12.21 -9.89 -34.76
C THR A 90 11.41 -10.99 -34.06
N LYS A 91 10.27 -10.64 -33.44
CA LYS A 91 9.45 -11.53 -32.60
C LYS A 91 10.20 -12.10 -31.39
N LYS A 92 11.35 -11.52 -31.04
CA LYS A 92 12.17 -11.93 -29.89
C LYS A 92 11.76 -11.18 -28.63
N GLU A 93 12.05 -11.78 -27.49
CA GLU A 93 11.84 -11.16 -26.17
C GLU A 93 12.92 -10.10 -25.91
N PHE A 94 12.63 -9.15 -25.02
CA PHE A 94 13.53 -8.03 -24.74
C PHE A 94 14.95 -8.47 -24.33
N ASP A 95 15.05 -9.44 -23.43
CA ASP A 95 16.35 -9.93 -22.94
C ASP A 95 17.16 -10.61 -24.06
N ALA A 96 16.48 -11.36 -24.93
CA ALA A 96 17.11 -11.96 -26.10
C ALA A 96 17.64 -10.91 -27.07
N LEU A 97 16.87 -9.83 -27.31
CA LEU A 97 17.29 -8.71 -28.16
C LEU A 97 18.47 -7.94 -27.60
N LYS A 98 18.49 -7.70 -26.28
CA LYS A 98 19.59 -7.00 -25.62
C LYS A 98 20.90 -7.79 -25.73
N LEU A 99 20.84 -9.11 -25.53
CA LEU A 99 22.00 -9.99 -25.68
C LEU A 99 22.51 -10.01 -27.13
N GLU A 100 21.60 -10.12 -28.10
CA GLU A 100 21.96 -10.17 -29.52
C GLU A 100 22.52 -8.84 -30.03
N TYR A 101 21.92 -7.70 -29.63
CA TYR A 101 22.44 -6.37 -29.88
C TYR A 101 23.89 -6.23 -29.38
N THR A 102 24.13 -6.63 -28.13
CA THR A 102 25.45 -6.53 -27.50
C THR A 102 26.47 -7.39 -28.24
N ARG A 103 26.10 -8.63 -28.60
CA ARG A 103 26.97 -9.55 -29.36
C ARG A 103 27.35 -8.96 -30.72
N ILE A 104 26.35 -8.56 -31.51
CA ILE A 104 26.56 -8.03 -32.86
C ILE A 104 27.38 -6.73 -32.80
N LYS A 105 27.13 -5.87 -31.81
CA LYS A 105 27.89 -4.62 -31.67
C LYS A 105 29.36 -4.86 -31.30
N ILE A 106 29.65 -5.84 -30.45
CA ILE A 106 31.03 -6.23 -30.13
C ILE A 106 31.74 -6.78 -31.37
N GLU A 107 31.07 -7.64 -32.15
CA GLU A 107 31.61 -8.15 -33.42
C GLU A 107 31.89 -7.01 -34.42
N GLN A 108 30.94 -6.08 -34.60
CA GLN A 108 31.11 -4.91 -35.46
C GLN A 108 32.31 -4.06 -35.04
N MET A 109 32.45 -3.73 -33.75
CA MET A 109 33.58 -2.94 -33.24
C MET A 109 34.93 -3.62 -33.45
N ARG A 110 34.98 -4.96 -33.34
CA ARG A 110 36.20 -5.73 -33.66
C ARG A 110 36.53 -5.63 -35.13
N MET A 111 35.54 -5.80 -36.02
CA MET A 111 35.72 -5.67 -37.47
C MET A 111 36.16 -4.26 -37.87
N GLU A 112 35.57 -3.21 -37.28
CA GLU A 112 35.95 -1.81 -37.53
C GLU A 112 37.41 -1.55 -37.13
N ARG A 113 37.86 -2.12 -36.00
CA ARG A 113 39.26 -2.04 -35.57
C ARG A 113 40.20 -2.71 -36.56
N THR A 114 39.89 -3.94 -36.97
CA THR A 114 40.68 -4.68 -37.99
C THR A 114 40.69 -3.94 -39.32
N LEU A 115 39.56 -3.35 -39.72
CA LEU A 115 39.46 -2.54 -40.93
C LEU A 115 40.34 -1.29 -40.85
N SER A 116 40.39 -0.63 -39.69
CA SER A 116 41.32 0.49 -39.45
C SER A 116 42.79 0.06 -39.52
N GLU A 117 43.13 -1.10 -38.95
CA GLU A 117 44.50 -1.65 -38.99
C GLU A 117 44.91 -1.99 -40.44
N ILE A 118 44.04 -2.64 -41.22
CA ILE A 118 44.28 -2.93 -42.64
C ILE A 118 44.45 -1.65 -43.46
N ARG A 119 43.61 -0.63 -43.21
CA ARG A 119 43.75 0.69 -43.86
C ARG A 119 45.10 1.36 -43.55
N GLN A 120 45.58 1.27 -42.31
CA GLN A 120 46.89 1.80 -41.92
C GLN A 120 48.03 1.03 -42.59
N GLN A 121 47.93 -0.30 -42.69
CA GLN A 121 48.90 -1.13 -43.42
C GLN A 121 48.97 -0.76 -44.91
N LEU A 122 47.83 -0.65 -45.58
CA LEU A 122 47.75 -0.19 -46.98
C LEU A 122 48.35 1.21 -47.18
N ALA A 123 48.08 2.14 -46.27
CA ALA A 123 48.67 3.48 -46.31
C ALA A 123 50.20 3.46 -46.13
N GLY A 124 50.71 2.63 -45.22
CA GLY A 124 52.15 2.45 -44.99
C GLY A 124 52.87 1.73 -46.13
N THR A 125 52.18 0.86 -46.87
CA THR A 125 52.74 0.15 -48.04
C THR A 125 52.88 1.08 -49.26
N ASN A 126 52.10 2.17 -49.31
CA ASN A 126 52.13 3.19 -50.36
C ASN A 126 52.96 4.44 -49.99
N ALA A 127 53.57 4.49 -48.80
CA ALA A 127 54.46 5.56 -48.42
C ALA A 127 55.82 5.40 -49.13
N PRO A 128 56.45 6.48 -49.64
CA PRO A 128 57.78 6.39 -50.24
C PRO A 128 58.76 5.88 -49.18
N ALA A 129 59.54 4.84 -49.52
CA ALA A 129 60.55 4.27 -48.66
C ALA A 129 61.57 5.33 -48.26
N ALA A 130 61.36 5.96 -47.10
CA ALA A 130 62.41 6.71 -46.43
C ALA A 130 63.38 5.67 -45.85
N THR A 131 64.59 5.69 -46.39
CA THR A 131 65.75 4.96 -45.91
C THR A 131 65.88 5.18 -44.40
N ASP A 132 65.79 4.13 -43.59
CA ASP A 132 66.41 4.17 -42.28
C ASP A 132 67.07 2.86 -41.92
N THR A 133 68.29 3.03 -41.45
CA THR A 133 69.34 2.04 -41.26
C THR A 133 69.36 1.62 -39.79
N ASN A 134 69.56 0.32 -39.55
CA ASN A 134 70.00 -0.31 -38.30
C ASN A 134 69.10 -0.18 -37.05
N GLN A 135 68.58 -1.32 -36.58
CA GLN A 135 69.15 -2.02 -35.41
C GLN A 135 68.51 -3.40 -35.23
N SER A 136 69.39 -4.40 -35.17
CA SER A 136 69.12 -5.78 -34.78
C SER A 136 69.06 -5.89 -33.25
N GLY A 137 68.13 -6.71 -32.74
CA GLY A 137 68.08 -7.06 -31.32
C GLY A 137 66.91 -7.98 -30.96
N GLU A 138 67.26 -9.25 -30.73
CA GLU A 138 66.56 -10.25 -29.91
C GLU A 138 65.50 -11.18 -30.51
N SER A 139 65.82 -12.47 -30.33
CA SER A 139 65.08 -13.68 -30.65
C SER A 139 63.65 -13.70 -30.10
N SER A 140 62.68 -13.82 -30.99
CA SER A 140 61.38 -14.42 -30.71
C SER A 140 61.16 -15.58 -31.68
N THR A 141 60.99 -16.80 -31.15
CA THR A 141 60.81 -18.05 -31.89
C THR A 141 59.43 -18.22 -32.53
N ASN A 142 58.76 -17.13 -32.89
CA ASN A 142 57.57 -17.16 -33.74
C ASN A 142 57.97 -16.59 -35.11
N ALA A 143 58.01 -17.45 -36.14
CA ALA A 143 58.21 -17.00 -37.50
C ALA A 143 57.23 -15.84 -37.80
N PRO A 144 57.71 -14.67 -38.25
CA PRO A 144 56.83 -13.56 -38.55
C PRO A 144 55.84 -14.00 -39.63
N PRO A 145 54.54 -13.70 -39.49
CA PRO A 145 53.55 -14.04 -40.50
C PRO A 145 54.00 -13.43 -41.84
N LYS A 146 53.94 -14.24 -42.91
CA LYS A 146 54.30 -13.80 -44.25
C LYS A 146 53.54 -12.49 -44.56
N PRO A 147 54.21 -11.41 -44.98
CA PRO A 147 53.54 -10.14 -45.25
C PRO A 147 52.50 -10.35 -46.34
N LYS A 148 51.24 -9.98 -46.04
CA LYS A 148 50.12 -10.04 -46.99
C LYS A 148 50.41 -9.07 -48.14
N THR A 149 50.06 -9.47 -49.36
CA THR A 149 50.18 -8.61 -50.53
C THR A 149 49.11 -7.50 -50.52
N PRO A 150 49.35 -6.34 -51.16
CA PRO A 150 48.34 -5.28 -51.26
C PRO A 150 47.00 -5.76 -51.83
N ALA A 151 47.01 -6.64 -52.83
CA ALA A 151 45.81 -7.21 -53.43
C ALA A 151 45.02 -8.12 -52.45
N GLU A 152 45.70 -8.85 -51.57
CA GLU A 152 45.06 -9.65 -50.51
C GLU A 152 44.42 -8.74 -49.44
N LEU A 153 45.09 -7.65 -49.07
CA LEU A 153 44.57 -6.65 -48.12
C LEU A 153 43.36 -5.89 -48.67
N GLU A 154 43.35 -5.54 -49.96
CA GLU A 154 42.20 -4.89 -50.61
C GLU A 154 40.97 -5.81 -50.65
N LYS A 155 41.15 -7.09 -50.95
CA LYS A 155 40.07 -8.08 -50.93
C LYS A 155 39.51 -8.27 -49.51
N GLU A 156 40.38 -8.40 -48.52
CA GLU A 156 40.00 -8.52 -47.11
C GLU A 156 39.25 -7.27 -46.61
N LEU A 157 39.65 -6.08 -47.07
CA LEU A 157 38.97 -4.82 -46.78
C LEU A 157 37.56 -4.78 -47.38
N ALA A 158 37.38 -5.19 -48.63
CA ALA A 158 36.07 -5.25 -49.28
C ALA A 158 35.13 -6.25 -48.58
N ASP A 159 35.65 -7.42 -48.21
CA ASP A 159 34.90 -8.44 -47.48
C ASP A 159 34.49 -7.96 -46.08
N LEU A 160 35.39 -7.29 -45.34
CA LEU A 160 35.07 -6.70 -44.03
C LEU A 160 34.04 -5.57 -44.15
N GLN A 161 34.13 -4.72 -45.16
CA GLN A 161 33.13 -3.67 -45.41
C GLN A 161 31.74 -4.26 -45.66
N ARG A 162 31.66 -5.34 -46.45
CA ARG A 162 30.40 -6.04 -46.70
C ARG A 162 29.84 -6.67 -45.42
N GLN A 163 30.68 -7.30 -44.60
CA GLN A 163 30.25 -7.90 -43.33
C GLN A 163 29.77 -6.83 -42.34
N ILE A 164 30.44 -5.68 -42.26
CA ILE A 164 29.99 -4.55 -41.43
C ILE A 164 28.62 -4.06 -41.89
N ALA A 165 28.42 -3.85 -43.20
CA ALA A 165 27.13 -3.41 -43.74
C ALA A 165 25.98 -4.41 -43.45
N GLU A 166 26.26 -5.72 -43.51
CA GLU A 166 25.28 -6.74 -43.14
C GLU A 166 24.92 -6.69 -41.65
N LYS A 167 25.92 -6.52 -40.78
CA LYS A 167 25.71 -6.39 -39.32
C LYS A 167 24.96 -5.11 -38.97
N GLU A 168 25.22 -4.01 -39.66
CA GLU A 168 24.47 -2.76 -39.52
C GLU A 168 22.99 -2.94 -39.89
N SER A 169 22.71 -3.68 -40.97
CA SER A 169 21.33 -4.01 -41.34
C SER A 169 20.63 -4.85 -40.27
N GLN A 170 21.33 -5.83 -39.67
CA GLN A 170 20.77 -6.65 -38.59
C GLN A 170 20.53 -5.83 -37.30
N LEU A 171 21.45 -4.93 -36.97
CA LEU A 171 21.30 -4.03 -35.82
C LEU A 171 20.08 -3.12 -35.97
N LYS A 172 19.76 -2.68 -37.19
CA LYS A 172 18.63 -1.78 -37.44
C LYS A 172 17.30 -2.37 -36.94
N ASP A 173 17.02 -3.63 -37.25
CA ASP A 173 15.77 -4.28 -36.84
C ASP A 173 15.74 -4.54 -35.33
N ILE A 174 16.86 -4.94 -34.74
CA ILE A 174 16.99 -5.13 -33.29
C ILE A 174 16.80 -3.81 -32.55
N THR A 175 17.43 -2.73 -33.02
CA THR A 175 17.30 -1.39 -32.43
C THR A 175 15.88 -0.86 -32.54
N ASN A 176 15.20 -1.06 -33.67
CA ASN A 176 13.79 -0.69 -33.84
C ASN A 176 12.88 -1.43 -32.85
N ASP A 177 13.10 -2.72 -32.64
CA ASP A 177 12.34 -3.50 -31.66
C ASP A 177 12.62 -3.05 -30.23
N LEU A 178 13.87 -2.76 -29.86
CA LEU A 178 14.23 -2.21 -28.56
C LEU A 178 13.56 -0.84 -28.31
N TRP A 179 13.50 0.03 -29.32
CA TRP A 179 12.75 1.29 -29.24
C TRP A 179 11.24 1.07 -29.11
N ALA A 180 10.69 0.05 -29.76
CA ALA A 180 9.28 -0.30 -29.61
C ALA A 180 8.95 -0.76 -28.18
N PHE A 181 9.81 -1.57 -27.56
CA PHE A 181 9.70 -1.93 -26.14
C PHE A 181 9.77 -0.71 -25.23
N GLN A 182 10.74 0.19 -25.45
CA GLN A 182 10.84 1.42 -24.66
C GLN A 182 9.58 2.28 -24.76
N LYS A 183 9.08 2.50 -25.99
CA LYS A 183 7.83 3.26 -26.19
C LYS A 183 6.62 2.58 -25.56
N ALA A 184 6.54 1.26 -25.63
CA ALA A 184 5.45 0.49 -25.00
C ALA A 184 5.50 0.62 -23.47
N TRP A 185 6.68 0.54 -22.85
CA TRP A 185 6.84 0.79 -21.42
C TRP A 185 6.55 2.23 -21.02
N GLU A 186 7.00 3.22 -21.79
CA GLU A 186 6.64 4.62 -21.52
C GLU A 186 5.13 4.85 -21.65
N ALA A 187 4.46 4.21 -22.62
CA ALA A 187 3.02 4.28 -22.78
C ALA A 187 2.29 3.57 -21.63
N GLU A 188 2.79 2.43 -21.18
CA GLU A 188 2.29 1.69 -20.02
C GLU A 188 2.48 2.50 -18.74
N GLU A 189 3.65 3.09 -18.53
CA GLU A 189 3.95 3.95 -17.38
C GLU A 189 3.09 5.22 -17.41
N ARG A 190 2.88 5.85 -18.57
CA ARG A 190 1.94 6.97 -18.71
C ARG A 190 0.49 6.54 -18.48
N ALA A 191 0.08 5.35 -18.93
CA ALA A 191 -1.25 4.82 -18.67
C ALA A 191 -1.46 4.47 -17.19
N ILE A 192 -0.42 3.97 -16.52
CA ILE A 192 -0.39 3.73 -15.08
C ILE A 192 -0.40 5.07 -14.33
N ALA A 193 0.41 6.06 -14.71
CA ALA A 193 0.42 7.40 -14.13
C ALA A 193 -0.90 8.15 -14.34
N ALA A 194 -1.50 8.00 -15.52
CA ALA A 194 -2.83 8.50 -15.83
C ALA A 194 -3.95 7.65 -15.21
N SER A 195 -3.64 6.46 -14.68
CA SER A 195 -4.63 5.63 -14.01
C SER A 195 -5.18 6.36 -12.80
N GLU A 196 -6.49 6.23 -12.61
CA GLU A 196 -7.23 6.83 -11.49
C GLU A 196 -6.59 6.48 -10.14
N SER A 197 -6.02 5.27 -10.02
CA SER A 197 -5.28 4.82 -8.83
C SER A 197 -4.02 5.63 -8.54
N ASN A 198 -3.25 6.03 -9.56
CA ASN A 198 -2.03 6.81 -9.35
C ASN A 198 -2.34 8.28 -9.02
N ARG A 199 -3.39 8.86 -9.60
CA ARG A 199 -3.81 10.22 -9.25
C ARG A 199 -4.21 10.31 -7.78
N LEU A 200 -5.01 9.37 -7.28
CA LEU A 200 -5.38 9.33 -5.87
C LEU A 200 -4.14 9.08 -4.99
N ALA A 201 -3.28 8.13 -5.36
CA ALA A 201 -2.06 7.85 -4.58
C ALA A 201 -1.17 9.10 -4.45
N ASN A 202 -0.97 9.85 -5.55
CA ASN A 202 -0.23 11.10 -5.55
C ASN A 202 -0.91 12.16 -4.67
N ALA A 203 -2.23 12.36 -4.81
CA ALA A 203 -2.99 13.30 -3.99
C ALA A 203 -2.90 12.97 -2.49
N VAL A 204 -2.95 11.67 -2.13
CA VAL A 204 -2.78 11.20 -0.75
C VAL A 204 -1.36 11.45 -0.26
N SER A 205 -0.34 11.13 -1.07
CA SER A 205 1.07 11.36 -0.68
C SER A 205 1.33 12.85 -0.43
N THR A 206 1.01 13.72 -1.40
CA THR A 206 1.19 15.16 -1.26
C THR A 206 0.43 15.73 -0.06
N PHE A 207 -0.79 15.24 0.18
CA PHE A 207 -1.57 15.63 1.35
C PHE A 207 -0.86 15.21 2.65
N LEU A 208 -0.47 13.95 2.80
CA LEU A 208 0.19 13.45 4.00
C LEU A 208 1.53 14.12 4.26
N ASP A 209 2.31 14.42 3.22
CA ASP A 209 3.57 15.16 3.36
C ASP A 209 3.32 16.58 3.90
N SER A 210 2.28 17.26 3.39
CA SER A 210 1.90 18.58 3.89
C SER A 210 1.41 18.55 5.34
N GLN A 211 0.64 17.51 5.74
CA GLN A 211 0.15 17.36 7.11
C GLN A 211 1.29 17.03 8.07
N ARG A 212 2.26 16.21 7.65
CA ARG A 212 3.46 15.91 8.42
C ARG A 212 4.26 17.17 8.70
N GLN A 213 4.50 17.99 7.69
CA GLN A 213 5.18 19.27 7.87
C GLN A 213 4.43 20.16 8.86
N GLN A 214 3.10 20.29 8.72
CA GLN A 214 2.28 21.06 9.66
C GLN A 214 2.31 20.50 11.08
N MET A 215 2.37 19.18 11.25
CA MET A 215 2.49 18.53 12.56
C MET A 215 3.86 18.79 13.19
N ASP A 216 4.94 18.73 12.42
CA ASP A 216 6.31 18.99 12.89
C ASP A 216 6.51 20.47 13.26
N GLU A 217 5.82 21.39 12.57
CA GLU A 217 5.81 22.82 12.88
C GLU A 217 4.86 23.21 14.02
N ALA A 218 3.92 22.32 14.39
CA ALA A 218 2.90 22.61 15.40
C ALA A 218 3.52 22.80 16.79
N ARG A 219 3.46 24.03 17.31
CA ARG A 219 3.95 24.38 18.67
C ARG A 219 2.90 24.24 19.77
N THR A 220 1.65 23.98 19.42
CA THR A 220 0.54 23.90 20.38
C THR A 220 -0.34 22.68 20.13
N TYR A 221 -0.98 22.17 21.19
CA TYR A 221 -1.97 21.10 21.05
C TYR A 221 -3.15 21.50 20.15
N ALA A 222 -3.59 22.76 20.21
CA ALA A 222 -4.66 23.26 19.36
C ALA A 222 -4.31 23.13 17.86
N THR A 223 -3.05 23.41 17.48
CA THR A 223 -2.56 23.21 16.10
C THR A 223 -2.47 21.73 15.73
N MET A 224 -2.00 20.86 16.63
CA MET A 224 -1.96 19.41 16.38
C MET A 224 -3.36 18.83 16.17
N TYR A 225 -4.33 19.19 17.03
CA TYR A 225 -5.72 18.76 16.88
C TYR A 225 -6.39 19.30 15.62
N ARG A 226 -5.96 20.45 15.11
CA ARG A 226 -6.43 20.97 13.81
C ARG A 226 -5.97 20.05 12.67
N VAL A 227 -4.69 19.71 12.62
CA VAL A 227 -4.12 18.81 11.59
C VAL A 227 -4.82 17.45 11.64
N ILE A 228 -4.92 16.84 12.83
CA ILE A 228 -5.65 15.57 13.03
C ILE A 228 -7.11 15.67 12.54
N GLY A 229 -7.79 16.78 12.81
CA GLY A 229 -9.15 17.01 12.32
C GLY A 229 -9.25 17.12 10.79
N GLN A 230 -8.26 17.71 10.14
CA GLN A 230 -8.17 17.83 8.67
C GLN A 230 -7.94 16.46 8.03
N GLU A 231 -7.03 15.65 8.57
CA GLU A 231 -6.80 14.28 8.13
C GLU A 231 -8.07 13.43 8.23
N LEU A 232 -8.77 13.48 9.38
CA LEU A 232 -10.02 12.75 9.56
C LEU A 232 -11.14 13.22 8.62
N TRP A 233 -11.17 14.52 8.29
CA TRP A 233 -12.15 15.05 7.34
C TRP A 233 -11.93 14.50 5.93
N VAL A 234 -10.68 14.39 5.47
CA VAL A 234 -10.35 13.74 4.19
C VAL A 234 -10.69 12.25 4.27
N ALA A 235 -10.27 11.57 5.34
CA ALA A 235 -10.52 10.15 5.55
C ALA A 235 -12.02 9.81 5.51
N ASP A 236 -12.87 10.58 6.23
CA ASP A 236 -14.32 10.35 6.26
C ASP A 236 -14.97 10.39 4.88
N ARG A 237 -14.48 11.25 3.99
CA ARG A 237 -14.97 11.37 2.62
C ARG A 237 -14.52 10.20 1.75
N LEU A 238 -13.25 9.82 1.83
CA LEU A 238 -12.71 8.67 1.08
C LEU A 238 -13.35 7.35 1.53
N LEU A 239 -13.63 7.19 2.83
CA LEU A 239 -14.26 6.00 3.40
C LEU A 239 -15.72 5.81 2.99
N LYS A 240 -16.38 6.85 2.44
CA LYS A 240 -17.73 6.77 1.87
C LYS A 240 -17.76 6.26 0.43
N ALA A 241 -16.60 6.11 -0.23
CA ALA A 241 -16.53 5.57 -1.58
C ALA A 241 -17.08 4.14 -1.66
N ALA A 242 -17.70 3.77 -2.78
CA ALA A 242 -17.99 2.38 -3.10
C ALA A 242 -16.71 1.61 -3.46
N ASN A 243 -15.73 2.28 -4.06
CA ASN A 243 -14.47 1.68 -4.49
C ASN A 243 -13.59 1.26 -3.28
N PRO A 244 -13.23 -0.04 -3.14
CA PRO A 244 -12.40 -0.52 -2.03
C PRO A 244 -11.01 0.09 -1.96
N GLN A 245 -10.39 0.44 -3.09
CA GLN A 245 -9.07 1.06 -3.11
C GLN A 245 -9.11 2.47 -2.53
N ILE A 246 -10.14 3.24 -2.87
CA ILE A 246 -10.36 4.59 -2.34
C ILE A 246 -10.65 4.53 -0.84
N ARG A 247 -11.52 3.59 -0.41
CA ARG A 247 -11.77 3.38 1.02
C ARG A 247 -10.49 2.99 1.77
N ARG A 248 -9.64 2.15 1.18
CA ARG A 248 -8.34 1.77 1.77
C ARG A 248 -7.40 2.97 1.91
N ALA A 249 -7.37 3.87 0.94
CA ALA A 249 -6.64 5.14 1.07
C ALA A 249 -7.19 5.97 2.24
N GLY A 250 -8.53 6.09 2.36
CA GLY A 250 -9.19 6.73 3.50
C GLY A 250 -8.83 6.10 4.85
N LEU A 251 -8.76 4.77 4.91
CA LEU A 251 -8.33 4.03 6.11
C LEU A 251 -6.86 4.29 6.44
N GLY A 252 -6.00 4.44 5.43
CA GLY A 252 -4.60 4.85 5.59
C GLY A 252 -4.45 6.24 6.21
N ILE A 253 -5.23 7.22 5.75
CA ILE A 253 -5.25 8.57 6.34
C ILE A 253 -5.81 8.55 7.76
N ALA A 254 -6.90 7.80 8.01
CA ALA A 254 -7.45 7.66 9.36
C ALA A 254 -6.42 7.05 10.33
N ARG A 255 -5.68 6.03 9.87
CA ARG A 255 -4.57 5.43 10.62
C ARG A 255 -3.49 6.44 10.97
N ARG A 256 -3.14 7.33 10.05
CA ARG A 256 -2.18 8.40 10.31
C ARG A 256 -2.69 9.32 11.42
N ALA A 257 -3.92 9.82 11.30
CA ALA A 257 -4.53 10.69 12.29
C ALA A 257 -4.60 10.08 13.70
N ILE A 258 -4.90 8.78 13.79
CA ILE A 258 -4.89 8.05 15.06
C ILE A 258 -3.48 7.99 15.65
N ASN A 259 -2.47 7.68 14.82
CA ASN A 259 -1.08 7.66 15.24
C ASN A 259 -0.58 9.05 15.62
N ASP A 260 -1.05 10.11 14.97
CA ASP A 260 -0.68 11.47 15.31
C ASP A 260 -1.33 11.94 16.62
N ALA A 261 -2.58 11.53 16.86
CA ALA A 261 -3.22 11.68 18.18
C ALA A 261 -2.48 10.93 19.28
N TYR A 262 -2.00 9.71 18.98
CA TYR A 262 -1.30 8.85 19.93
C TYR A 262 0.12 9.32 20.24
N ASN A 263 0.95 9.56 19.22
CA ASN A 263 2.39 9.83 19.38
C ASN A 263 2.68 11.31 19.63
N TYR A 264 2.05 12.22 18.87
CA TYR A 264 2.36 13.64 18.93
C TYR A 264 1.49 14.37 19.95
N ALA A 265 0.17 14.17 19.89
CA ALA A 265 -0.74 14.80 20.84
C ALA A 265 -0.83 14.06 22.19
N GLN A 266 -0.22 12.87 22.30
CA GLN A 266 -0.23 11.99 23.48
C GLN A 266 -1.63 11.81 24.10
N ASN A 267 -2.64 11.74 23.23
CA ASN A 267 -4.04 11.69 23.62
C ASN A 267 -4.61 10.30 23.29
N PHE A 268 -4.32 9.35 24.17
CA PHE A 268 -4.71 7.94 24.02
C PHE A 268 -6.22 7.76 23.96
N TRP A 269 -6.97 8.55 24.75
CA TRP A 269 -8.42 8.55 24.69
C TRP A 269 -8.94 8.94 23.30
N LEU A 270 -8.39 10.00 22.70
CA LEU A 270 -8.80 10.43 21.37
C LEU A 270 -8.48 9.38 20.30
N ALA A 271 -7.27 8.80 20.35
CA ALA A 271 -6.87 7.70 19.47
C ALA A 271 -7.86 6.51 19.57
N ALA A 272 -8.21 6.09 20.79
CA ALA A 272 -9.19 5.03 21.03
C ALA A 272 -10.59 5.37 20.46
N ARG A 273 -11.08 6.60 20.63
CA ARG A 273 -12.37 7.03 20.05
C ARG A 273 -12.34 7.06 18.51
N MET A 274 -11.19 7.39 17.92
CA MET A 274 -11.03 7.35 16.46
C MET A 274 -11.05 5.91 15.92
N VAL A 275 -10.51 4.94 16.65
CA VAL A 275 -10.66 3.51 16.29
C VAL A 275 -12.14 3.13 16.18
N GLU A 276 -12.95 3.49 17.16
CA GLU A 276 -14.40 3.22 17.15
C GLU A 276 -15.10 3.90 15.96
N ALA A 277 -14.67 5.12 15.60
CA ALA A 277 -15.28 5.94 14.57
C ALA A 277 -14.84 5.59 13.14
N PHE A 278 -13.59 5.15 12.95
CA PHE A 278 -12.97 5.04 11.62
C PHE A 278 -12.36 3.66 11.31
N TYR A 279 -11.93 2.89 12.30
CA TYR A 279 -11.41 1.54 12.06
C TYR A 279 -12.55 0.52 12.03
N TRP A 280 -13.25 0.33 13.15
CA TRP A 280 -14.26 -0.73 13.28
C TRP A 280 -15.34 -0.70 12.18
N PRO A 281 -15.89 0.47 11.77
CA PRO A 281 -16.95 0.52 10.76
C PRO A 281 -16.45 0.26 9.33
N HIS A 282 -15.14 0.31 9.09
CA HIS A 282 -14.53 0.31 7.77
C HIS A 282 -13.43 -0.74 7.62
N ILE A 283 -13.38 -1.71 8.52
CA ILE A 283 -12.37 -2.77 8.52
C ILE A 283 -12.47 -3.68 7.28
N ASP A 284 -13.61 -3.68 6.58
CA ASP A 284 -13.76 -4.35 5.28
C ASP A 284 -12.92 -3.72 4.16
N ALA A 285 -12.46 -2.47 4.35
CA ALA A 285 -11.52 -1.81 3.43
C ALA A 285 -10.04 -2.21 3.67
N ALA A 286 -9.74 -2.87 4.78
CA ALA A 286 -8.41 -3.36 5.10
C ALA A 286 -7.91 -4.40 4.08
N ASP A 287 -6.62 -4.68 4.10
CA ASP A 287 -6.07 -5.79 3.33
C ASP A 287 -6.23 -7.11 4.08
N ASP A 288 -6.72 -8.12 3.35
CA ASP A 288 -7.00 -9.44 3.87
C ASP A 288 -6.06 -10.51 3.29
N SER A 289 -5.10 -10.10 2.46
CA SER A 289 -4.12 -10.95 1.76
C SER A 289 -3.29 -11.87 2.68
N GLY A 290 -3.33 -11.67 3.99
CA GLY A 290 -2.58 -12.46 4.96
C GLY A 290 -1.11 -12.10 5.09
N SER A 291 -0.66 -11.07 4.36
CA SER A 291 0.65 -10.48 4.56
C SER A 291 0.66 -9.68 5.86
N GLY A 292 1.28 -10.24 6.91
CA GLY A 292 1.51 -9.53 8.17
C GLY A 292 2.42 -8.29 8.03
N ARG A 293 3.05 -8.09 6.86
CA ARG A 293 3.88 -6.92 6.56
C ARG A 293 3.08 -5.69 6.18
N ASN A 294 1.81 -5.84 5.78
CA ASN A 294 0.99 -4.69 5.42
C ASN A 294 0.44 -4.03 6.71
N PRO A 295 0.78 -2.75 7.00
CA PRO A 295 0.27 -2.06 8.19
C PRO A 295 -1.26 -1.91 8.18
N LEU A 296 -1.89 -1.94 7.01
CA LEU A 296 -3.35 -1.93 6.85
C LEU A 296 -3.95 -3.33 6.72
N SER A 297 -3.24 -4.38 7.13
CA SER A 297 -3.86 -5.71 7.25
C SER A 297 -4.86 -5.73 8.39
N VAL A 298 -5.93 -6.53 8.25
CA VAL A 298 -6.98 -6.69 9.29
C VAL A 298 -6.37 -6.98 10.66
N VAL A 299 -5.41 -7.91 10.72
CA VAL A 299 -4.71 -8.30 11.96
C VAL A 299 -3.95 -7.13 12.58
N ASN A 300 -3.18 -6.39 11.77
CA ASN A 300 -2.39 -5.27 12.27
C ASN A 300 -3.27 -4.13 12.77
N ILE A 301 -4.37 -3.82 12.07
CA ILE A 301 -5.34 -2.80 12.52
C ILE A 301 -5.95 -3.18 13.87
N TYR A 302 -6.38 -4.43 14.06
CA TYR A 302 -6.93 -4.86 15.36
C TYR A 302 -5.87 -4.86 16.46
N ASN A 303 -4.64 -5.26 16.19
CA ASN A 303 -3.57 -5.23 17.18
C ASN A 303 -3.17 -3.80 17.58
N GLU A 304 -3.09 -2.90 16.59
CA GLU A 304 -2.83 -1.48 16.81
C GLU A 304 -3.97 -0.85 17.63
N ALA A 305 -5.23 -1.12 17.26
CA ALA A 305 -6.42 -0.70 18.01
C ALA A 305 -6.40 -1.19 19.46
N ALA A 306 -6.04 -2.45 19.70
CA ALA A 306 -5.94 -2.99 21.05
C ALA A 306 -4.88 -2.27 21.90
N ASN A 307 -3.77 -1.82 21.29
CA ASN A 307 -2.78 -1.00 21.98
C ASN A 307 -3.37 0.35 22.38
N PHE A 308 -4.05 1.05 21.46
CA PHE A 308 -4.70 2.33 21.79
C PHE A 308 -5.71 2.21 22.93
N PHE A 309 -6.51 1.15 22.98
CA PHE A 309 -7.44 0.91 24.09
C PHE A 309 -6.73 0.57 25.41
N ARG A 310 -5.58 -0.11 25.39
CA ARG A 310 -4.80 -0.38 26.60
C ARG A 310 -4.23 0.90 27.19
N GLU A 311 -3.65 1.75 26.36
CA GLU A 311 -3.05 3.03 26.78
C GLU A 311 -4.12 4.03 27.24
N ALA A 312 -5.36 3.87 26.78
CA ALA A 312 -6.52 4.61 27.29
C ALA A 312 -7.14 4.00 28.57
N ASP A 313 -6.58 2.93 29.12
CA ASP A 313 -7.12 2.15 30.25
C ASP A 313 -8.55 1.64 30.03
N GLU A 314 -8.81 1.10 28.84
CA GLU A 314 -10.13 0.59 28.43
C GLU A 314 -10.12 -0.93 28.16
N PRO A 315 -9.92 -1.78 29.19
CA PRO A 315 -9.79 -3.22 29.00
C PRO A 315 -11.04 -3.87 28.37
N LYS A 316 -12.23 -3.32 28.62
CA LYS A 316 -13.49 -3.78 27.98
C LYS A 316 -13.45 -3.59 26.47
N ASN A 317 -12.88 -2.48 25.99
CA ASN A 317 -12.78 -2.21 24.55
C ASN A 317 -11.71 -3.09 23.88
N VAL A 318 -10.67 -3.51 24.62
CA VAL A 318 -9.73 -4.53 24.13
C VAL A 318 -10.45 -5.87 23.88
N VAL A 319 -11.35 -6.29 24.78
CA VAL A 319 -12.19 -7.49 24.61
C VAL A 319 -13.09 -7.36 23.39
N VAL A 320 -13.78 -6.23 23.24
CA VAL A 320 -14.66 -5.95 22.08
C VAL A 320 -13.86 -6.00 20.79
N ASN A 321 -12.69 -5.36 20.75
CA ASN A 321 -11.81 -5.33 19.61
C ASN A 321 -11.41 -6.73 19.12
N TYR A 322 -10.94 -7.60 20.02
CA TYR A 322 -10.58 -8.97 19.64
C TYR A 322 -11.81 -9.86 19.35
N SER A 323 -12.98 -9.55 19.92
CA SER A 323 -14.23 -10.23 19.54
C SER A 323 -14.65 -9.90 18.10
N LEU A 324 -14.43 -8.66 17.64
CA LEU A 324 -14.67 -8.24 16.26
C LEU A 324 -13.66 -8.91 15.33
N MET A 325 -12.39 -8.98 15.72
CA MET A 325 -11.35 -9.71 15.00
C MET A 325 -11.73 -11.19 14.81
N LEU A 326 -12.20 -11.85 15.88
CA LEU A 326 -12.64 -13.24 15.83
C LEU A 326 -13.81 -13.45 14.86
N LYS A 327 -14.78 -12.53 14.84
CA LYS A 327 -15.92 -12.56 13.90
C LYS A 327 -15.48 -12.45 12.43
N GLN A 328 -14.33 -11.84 12.17
CA GLN A 328 -13.80 -11.61 10.82
C GLN A 328 -12.71 -12.61 10.41
N ALA A 329 -12.35 -13.54 11.30
CA ALA A 329 -11.34 -14.54 11.01
C ALA A 329 -11.82 -15.51 9.91
N LYS A 330 -11.22 -15.42 8.72
CA LYS A 330 -11.53 -16.28 7.58
C LYS A 330 -10.78 -17.62 7.55
N THR A 331 -9.71 -17.75 8.35
CA THR A 331 -8.89 -18.96 8.41
C THR A 331 -8.84 -19.52 9.83
N PRO A 332 -8.66 -20.84 10.01
CA PRO A 332 -8.49 -21.45 11.32
C PRO A 332 -7.34 -20.83 12.13
N GLN A 333 -6.22 -20.50 11.47
CA GLN A 333 -5.06 -19.86 12.10
C GLN A 333 -5.39 -18.48 12.67
N ARG A 334 -6.10 -17.64 11.91
CA ARG A 334 -6.49 -16.31 12.41
C ARG A 334 -7.55 -16.40 13.49
N ARG A 335 -8.43 -17.41 13.42
CA ARG A 335 -9.45 -17.67 14.44
C ARG A 335 -8.78 -18.03 15.76
N ASP A 336 -7.87 -19.00 15.75
CA ASP A 336 -7.14 -19.43 16.95
C ASP A 336 -6.29 -18.28 17.51
N TYR A 337 -5.60 -17.52 16.66
CA TYR A 337 -4.88 -16.32 17.07
C TYR A 337 -5.81 -15.30 17.77
N ALA A 338 -6.98 -15.01 17.17
CA ALA A 338 -7.96 -14.10 17.76
C ALA A 338 -8.53 -14.63 19.09
N LEU A 339 -8.75 -15.95 19.23
CA LEU A 339 -9.17 -16.59 20.48
C LEU A 339 -8.11 -16.43 21.57
N VAL A 340 -6.83 -16.60 21.24
CA VAL A 340 -5.72 -16.39 22.18
C VAL A 340 -5.68 -14.93 22.65
N GLN A 341 -5.73 -13.97 21.72
CA GLN A 341 -5.73 -12.54 22.06
C GLN A 341 -6.97 -12.16 22.89
N LEU A 342 -8.15 -12.70 22.56
CA LEU A 342 -9.39 -12.48 23.30
C LEU A 342 -9.32 -13.07 24.71
N SER A 343 -8.74 -14.27 24.88
CA SER A 343 -8.50 -14.86 26.19
C SER A 343 -7.62 -13.97 27.07
N PHE A 344 -6.52 -13.43 26.53
CA PHE A 344 -5.68 -12.46 27.25
C PHE A 344 -6.41 -11.17 27.60
N ALA A 345 -7.27 -10.67 26.71
CA ALA A 345 -8.06 -9.48 26.97
C ALA A 345 -9.02 -9.70 28.14
N HIS A 346 -9.70 -10.85 28.20
CA HIS A 346 -10.53 -11.23 29.34
C HIS A 346 -9.71 -11.38 30.62
N GLU A 347 -8.54 -12.01 30.57
CA GLU A 347 -7.66 -12.16 31.73
C GLU A 347 -7.26 -10.79 32.31
N ARG A 348 -6.84 -9.84 31.46
CA ARG A 348 -6.49 -8.48 31.88
C ARG A 348 -7.68 -7.68 32.41
N ALA A 349 -8.89 -7.96 31.91
CA ALA A 349 -10.11 -7.38 32.42
C ALA A 349 -10.58 -8.02 33.75
N GLY A 350 -9.87 -9.03 34.28
CA GLY A 350 -10.24 -9.76 35.49
C GLY A 350 -11.30 -10.84 35.28
N ASP A 351 -11.72 -11.10 34.04
CA ASP A 351 -12.73 -12.10 33.67
C ASP A 351 -12.08 -13.45 33.36
N TYR A 352 -11.51 -14.07 34.38
CA TYR A 352 -10.84 -15.36 34.27
C TYR A 352 -11.75 -16.48 33.73
N PRO A 353 -13.04 -16.58 34.10
CA PRO A 353 -13.94 -17.59 33.54
C PRO A 353 -14.12 -17.46 32.02
N ALA A 354 -14.31 -16.24 31.49
CA ALA A 354 -14.41 -16.05 30.04
C ALA A 354 -13.07 -16.25 29.34
N ALA A 355 -11.95 -15.87 29.96
CA ALA A 355 -10.61 -16.12 29.44
C ALA A 355 -10.36 -17.62 29.26
N LEU A 356 -10.71 -18.43 30.27
CA LEU A 356 -10.60 -19.88 30.24
C LEU A 356 -11.52 -20.49 29.17
N LYS A 357 -12.79 -20.08 29.13
CA LYS A 357 -13.76 -20.56 28.13
C LYS A 357 -13.31 -20.26 26.70
N THR A 358 -12.70 -19.11 26.47
CA THR A 358 -12.19 -18.71 25.15
C THR A 358 -10.97 -19.54 24.78
N LEU A 359 -10.03 -19.73 25.71
CA LEU A 359 -8.79 -20.47 25.44
C LEU A 359 -9.04 -21.95 25.11
N LYS A 360 -10.05 -22.58 25.76
CA LYS A 360 -10.48 -23.97 25.46
C LYS A 360 -11.03 -24.15 24.04
N GLN A 361 -11.33 -23.08 23.31
CA GLN A 361 -11.84 -23.16 21.93
C GLN A 361 -10.72 -23.21 20.88
N VAL A 362 -9.46 -23.04 21.26
CA VAL A 362 -8.29 -23.14 20.36
C VAL A 362 -8.09 -24.62 20.01
N LYS A 363 -8.14 -24.98 18.72
CA LYS A 363 -8.30 -26.39 18.31
C LYS A 363 -7.10 -27.10 17.69
N ALA A 364 -6.11 -26.40 17.11
CA ALA A 364 -4.77 -26.91 16.76
C ALA A 364 -4.15 -26.05 15.64
N THR A 365 -3.47 -24.99 16.03
CA THR A 365 -2.55 -24.19 15.20
C THR A 365 -1.26 -23.96 15.99
N ASN A 366 -0.31 -23.18 15.47
CA ASN A 366 0.97 -22.89 16.16
C ASN A 366 0.80 -22.43 17.62
N ASP A 367 -0.37 -21.90 17.98
CA ASP A 367 -0.68 -21.39 19.32
C ASP A 367 -1.23 -22.46 20.30
N PHE A 368 -1.55 -23.67 19.85
CA PHE A 368 -2.20 -24.70 20.68
C PHE A 368 -1.33 -25.17 21.86
N ALA A 369 -0.05 -25.47 21.60
CA ALA A 369 0.88 -25.89 22.65
C ALA A 369 1.12 -24.79 23.70
N TRP A 370 1.04 -23.52 23.28
CA TRP A 370 1.08 -22.40 24.21
C TRP A 370 -0.21 -22.33 25.05
N ALA A 371 -1.38 -22.44 24.41
CA ALA A 371 -2.68 -22.41 25.08
C ALA A 371 -2.81 -23.51 26.15
N MET A 372 -2.41 -24.75 25.83
CA MET A 372 -2.48 -25.89 26.76
C MET A 372 -1.63 -25.68 28.02
N ARG A 373 -0.47 -25.02 27.90
CA ARG A 373 0.39 -24.69 29.06
C ARG A 373 -0.21 -23.62 29.96
N ARG A 374 -1.06 -22.75 29.41
CA ARG A 374 -1.68 -21.63 30.13
C ARG A 374 -2.97 -22.03 30.86
N LEU A 375 -3.67 -23.07 30.39
CA LEU A 375 -4.95 -23.52 30.93
C LEU A 375 -4.94 -23.78 32.46
N PRO A 376 -4.01 -24.57 33.04
CA PRO A 376 -4.06 -24.90 34.47
C PRO A 376 -3.98 -23.66 35.37
N MET A 377 -3.18 -22.67 34.97
CA MET A 377 -3.03 -21.42 35.71
C MET A 377 -4.33 -20.59 35.68
N LEU A 378 -5.00 -20.52 34.52
CA LEU A 378 -6.29 -19.84 34.41
C LEU A 378 -7.40 -20.57 35.18
N GLU A 379 -7.40 -21.91 35.19
CA GLU A 379 -8.33 -22.71 35.99
C GLU A 379 -8.19 -22.43 37.48
N GLN A 380 -6.95 -22.36 37.98
CA GLN A 380 -6.71 -22.02 39.38
C GLN A 380 -7.21 -20.61 39.74
N ARG A 381 -7.04 -19.63 38.85
CA ARG A 381 -7.49 -18.25 39.08
C ARG A 381 -9.01 -18.10 38.94
N ALA A 382 -9.65 -18.84 38.04
CA ALA A 382 -11.10 -18.79 37.84
C ALA A 382 -11.89 -19.43 38.99
N ASN A 383 -11.26 -20.32 39.76
CA ASN A 383 -11.86 -21.00 40.91
C ASN A 383 -11.61 -20.28 42.26
N ARG A 384 -10.88 -19.17 42.27
CA ARG A 384 -10.71 -18.28 43.43
C ARG A 384 -11.67 -17.13 43.32
#